data_AF-A0A2P6SAH6-F1
#
_entry.id   AF-A0A2P6SAH6-F1
#
_cell.length_a   1.000
_cell.length_b   1.000
_cell.length_c   1.000
_cell.angle_alpha   90.00
_cell.angle_beta   90.00
_cell.angle_gamma   90.00
#
_symmetry.space_group_name_H-M   'P 1'
#
loop_
_entity.id
_entity.type
_entity.pdbx_description
1 polymer ?
#
loop_
_entity_poly.entity_id
_entity_poly.type
_entity_poly.pdbx_seq_one_letter_code
_entity_poly.pdbx_strand_id
1 'polypeptide(L)'
;MSAKEDRLWNIVRANSLDFNAWTALIEETEKVAEDNILKIRKVYDAFLAEFPLCYGYWKKYADHEARFGVIDKVVEVYERAVQAVTYSVDIWLHYCTFATTTFGDPDTIRRLFEQGLAYVGTDYFKHGASLL
;
A
#
# COMPACT_ATOMS: atom_id res chain seq x y z
N MET A 1 -23.42 4.84 -4.47
CA MET A 1 -22.80 3.51 -4.44
C MET A 1 -23.67 2.61 -5.29
N SER A 2 -23.10 1.62 -6.01
CA SER A 2 -23.90 0.70 -6.82
C SER A 2 -24.57 -0.35 -5.93
N ALA A 3 -25.71 -0.92 -6.34
CA ALA A 3 -26.37 -1.98 -5.58
C ALA A 3 -25.49 -3.23 -5.41
N LYS A 4 -24.52 -3.43 -6.30
CA LYS A 4 -23.52 -4.50 -6.22
C LYS A 4 -22.44 -4.17 -5.20
N GLU A 5 -21.94 -2.95 -5.19
CA GLU A 5 -20.97 -2.43 -4.21
C GLU A 5 -21.52 -2.56 -2.77
N ASP A 6 -22.78 -2.18 -2.55
CA ASP A 6 -23.43 -2.27 -1.23
C ASP A 6 -23.54 -3.73 -0.74
N ARG A 7 -23.85 -4.66 -1.64
CA ARG A 7 -23.89 -6.10 -1.30
C ARG A 7 -22.52 -6.62 -0.90
N LEU A 8 -21.47 -6.25 -1.65
CA LEU A 8 -20.10 -6.65 -1.36
C LEU A 8 -19.62 -6.08 -0.02
N TRP A 9 -19.96 -4.83 0.30
CA TRP A 9 -19.70 -4.24 1.62
C TRP A 9 -20.36 -5.04 2.76
N ASN A 10 -21.58 -5.54 2.57
CA ASN A 10 -22.24 -6.36 3.59
C ASN A 10 -21.55 -7.73 3.76
N ILE A 11 -21.05 -8.34 2.69
CA ILE A 11 -20.32 -9.61 2.75
C ILE A 11 -19.02 -9.43 3.53
N VAL A 12 -18.20 -8.45 3.20
CA VAL A 12 -16.91 -8.22 3.90
C VAL A 12 -17.11 -7.78 5.35
N ARG A 13 -18.23 -7.13 5.69
CA ARG A 13 -18.56 -6.82 7.09
C ARG A 13 -19.03 -8.04 7.88
N ALA A 14 -19.70 -8.98 7.22
CA ALA A 14 -20.10 -10.24 7.84
C ALA A 14 -18.92 -11.20 8.00
N ASN A 15 -17.96 -11.16 7.08
CA ASN A 15 -16.73 -11.94 7.13
C ASN A 15 -15.55 -11.11 6.61
N SER A 16 -14.82 -10.43 7.50
CA SER A 16 -13.71 -9.54 7.13
C SER A 16 -12.48 -10.29 6.62
N LEU A 17 -12.40 -11.60 6.85
CA LEU A 17 -11.31 -12.44 6.38
C LEU A 17 -11.57 -13.07 5.00
N ASP A 18 -12.73 -12.79 4.38
CA ASP A 18 -13.01 -13.24 3.01
C ASP A 18 -12.24 -12.41 1.98
N PHE A 19 -11.03 -12.87 1.67
CA PHE A 19 -10.17 -12.21 0.69
C PHE A 19 -10.85 -12.07 -0.68
N ASN A 20 -11.61 -13.07 -1.15
CA ASN A 20 -12.25 -13.03 -2.46
C ASN A 20 -13.38 -11.99 -2.51
N ALA A 21 -14.11 -11.81 -1.41
CA ALA A 21 -15.12 -10.75 -1.31
C ALA A 21 -14.48 -9.37 -1.36
N TRP A 22 -13.32 -9.20 -0.71
CA TRP A 22 -12.56 -7.94 -0.76
C TRP A 22 -12.01 -7.63 -2.15
N THR A 23 -11.41 -8.61 -2.84
CA THR A 23 -10.89 -8.39 -4.20
C THR A 23 -12.01 -8.02 -5.16
N ALA A 24 -13.17 -8.71 -5.08
CA ALA A 24 -14.35 -8.38 -5.87
C ALA A 24 -14.90 -6.97 -5.55
N LEU A 25 -14.84 -6.54 -4.28
CA LEU A 25 -15.25 -5.19 -3.88
C LEU A 25 -14.31 -4.13 -4.44
N ILE A 26 -13.00 -4.37 -4.39
CA ILE A 26 -11.98 -3.46 -4.96
C ILE A 26 -12.19 -3.33 -6.48
N GLU A 27 -12.29 -4.45 -7.19
CA GLU A 27 -12.49 -4.45 -8.66
C GLU A 27 -13.78 -3.72 -9.06
N GLU A 28 -14.88 -3.95 -8.35
CA GLU A 28 -16.13 -3.24 -8.60
C GLU A 28 -15.97 -1.75 -8.32
N THR A 29 -15.33 -1.39 -7.21
CA THR A 29 -15.11 0.02 -6.83
C THR A 29 -14.24 0.74 -7.85
N GLU A 30 -13.14 0.14 -8.31
CA GLU A 30 -12.26 0.69 -9.34
C GLU A 30 -13.00 0.92 -10.65
N LYS A 31 -13.90 0.00 -11.03
CA LYS A 31 -14.71 0.13 -12.24
C LYS A 31 -15.73 1.27 -12.17
N VAL A 32 -16.36 1.48 -11.02
CA VAL A 32 -17.44 2.49 -10.84
C VAL A 32 -16.97 3.80 -10.24
N ALA A 33 -15.68 3.93 -9.93
CA ALA A 33 -15.18 5.13 -9.26
C ALA A 33 -15.24 6.35 -10.18
N GLU A 34 -15.10 6.24 -11.51
CA GLU A 34 -15.12 7.36 -12.48
C GLU A 34 -14.39 8.61 -11.93
N ASP A 35 -13.14 8.43 -11.50
CA ASP A 35 -12.30 9.45 -10.86
C ASP A 35 -12.75 9.92 -9.45
N ASN A 36 -13.50 9.11 -8.72
CA ASN A 36 -13.81 9.36 -7.31
C ASN A 36 -12.77 8.71 -6.39
N ILE A 37 -11.69 9.44 -6.10
CA ILE A 37 -10.62 8.98 -5.19
C ILE A 37 -11.13 8.64 -3.79
N LEU A 38 -12.20 9.30 -3.31
CA LEU A 38 -12.72 9.03 -1.95
C LEU A 38 -13.29 7.62 -1.82
N LYS A 39 -13.90 7.08 -2.88
CA LYS A 39 -14.34 5.68 -2.90
C LYS A 39 -13.17 4.71 -2.87
N ILE A 40 -12.13 5.00 -3.66
CA ILE A 40 -10.90 4.21 -3.70
C ILE A 40 -10.24 4.19 -2.33
N ARG A 41 -10.02 5.36 -1.71
CA ARG A 41 -9.45 5.46 -0.35
C ARG A 41 -10.23 4.60 0.64
N LYS A 42 -11.55 4.73 0.65
CA LYS A 42 -12.42 3.99 1.58
C LYS A 42 -12.29 2.48 1.45
N VAL A 43 -12.27 1.94 0.22
CA VAL A 43 -12.17 0.48 0.04
C VAL A 43 -10.76 -0.03 0.34
N TYR A 44 -9.73 0.69 -0.10
CA TYR A 44 -8.33 0.30 0.11
C TYR A 44 -7.92 0.41 1.58
N ASP A 45 -8.32 1.47 2.28
CA ASP A 45 -8.04 1.63 3.71
C ASP A 45 -8.68 0.51 4.53
N ALA A 46 -9.93 0.13 4.21
CA ALA A 46 -10.62 -0.96 4.90
C ALA A 46 -9.98 -2.33 4.61
N PHE A 47 -9.66 -2.60 3.34
CA PHE A 47 -9.02 -3.85 2.94
C PHE A 47 -7.62 -4.01 3.56
N LEU A 48 -6.78 -2.96 3.49
CA LEU A 48 -5.40 -3.01 3.97
C LEU A 48 -5.29 -2.97 5.50
N ALA A 49 -6.35 -2.59 6.20
CA ALA A 49 -6.45 -2.79 7.64
C ALA A 49 -6.57 -4.29 8.01
N GLU A 50 -7.28 -5.07 7.19
CA GLU A 50 -7.43 -6.52 7.39
C GLU A 50 -6.27 -7.32 6.79
N PHE A 51 -5.75 -6.89 5.63
CA PHE A 51 -4.68 -7.56 4.87
C PHE A 51 -3.45 -6.67 4.64
N PRO A 52 -2.77 -6.21 5.72
CA PRO A 52 -1.64 -5.28 5.60
C PRO A 52 -0.46 -5.84 4.81
N LEU A 53 -0.30 -7.17 4.78
CA LEU A 53 0.82 -7.84 4.10
C LEU A 53 0.71 -7.90 2.57
N CYS A 54 -0.42 -7.44 2.01
CA CYS A 54 -0.68 -7.47 0.57
C CYS A 54 -0.01 -6.30 -0.19
N TYR A 55 1.32 -6.34 -0.31
CA TYR A 55 2.13 -5.27 -0.94
C TYR A 55 1.63 -4.82 -2.32
N GLY A 56 1.14 -5.74 -3.16
CA GLY A 56 0.64 -5.41 -4.49
C GLY A 56 -0.55 -4.44 -4.46
N TYR A 57 -1.37 -4.48 -3.42
CA TYR A 57 -2.49 -3.57 -3.23
C TYR A 57 -2.05 -2.22 -2.68
N TRP A 58 -1.02 -2.17 -1.82
CA TRP A 58 -0.39 -0.91 -1.43
C TRP A 58 0.14 -0.14 -2.64
N LYS A 59 0.82 -0.84 -3.56
CA LYS A 59 1.31 -0.25 -4.81
C LYS A 59 0.17 0.27 -5.68
N LYS A 60 -0.89 -0.52 -5.88
CA LYS A 60 -2.09 -0.06 -6.63
C LYS A 60 -2.73 1.16 -5.99
N TYR A 61 -2.82 1.21 -4.66
CA TYR A 61 -3.38 2.36 -3.95
C TYR A 61 -2.56 3.63 -4.19
N ALA A 62 -1.22 3.53 -4.09
CA ALA A 62 -0.33 4.65 -4.37
C ALA A 62 -0.45 5.13 -5.83
N ASP A 63 -0.57 4.22 -6.80
CA ASP A 63 -0.81 4.57 -8.21
C ASP A 63 -2.12 5.33 -8.40
N HIS A 64 -3.20 4.90 -7.72
CA HIS A 64 -4.48 5.61 -7.77
C HIS A 64 -4.33 7.04 -7.24
N GLU A 65 -3.72 7.24 -6.07
CA GLU A 65 -3.45 8.58 -5.53
C GLU A 65 -2.61 9.43 -6.49
N ALA A 66 -1.59 8.83 -7.13
CA ALA A 66 -0.70 9.52 -8.04
C ALA A 66 -1.43 10.04 -9.28
N ARG A 67 -2.45 9.32 -9.78
CA ARG A 67 -3.29 9.78 -10.89
C ARG A 67 -4.07 11.06 -10.57
N PHE A 68 -4.38 11.33 -9.31
CA PHE A 68 -5.04 12.57 -8.88
C PHE A 68 -4.06 13.73 -8.64
N GLY A 69 -2.75 13.48 -8.71
CA GLY A 69 -1.72 14.51 -8.60
C GLY A 69 -1.49 15.06 -7.19
N VAL A 70 -2.03 14.42 -6.15
CA VAL A 70 -1.83 14.83 -4.75
C VAL A 70 -0.64 14.08 -4.16
N ILE A 71 0.56 14.60 -4.38
CA ILE A 71 1.83 13.98 -3.98
C ILE A 71 1.85 13.59 -2.49
N ASP A 72 1.39 14.47 -1.60
CA ASP A 72 1.38 14.21 -0.15
C ASP A 72 0.58 12.95 0.21
N LYS A 73 -0.49 12.66 -0.54
CA LYS A 73 -1.31 11.46 -0.31
C LYS A 73 -0.63 10.20 -0.82
N VAL A 74 0.11 10.29 -1.92
CA VAL A 74 0.94 9.19 -2.40
C VAL A 74 2.04 8.85 -1.38
N VAL A 75 2.69 9.87 -0.81
CA VAL A 75 3.69 9.72 0.25
C VAL A 75 3.08 9.03 1.48
N GLU A 76 1.93 9.50 1.95
CA GLU A 76 1.23 8.91 3.11
C GLU A 76 0.91 7.42 2.89
N VAL A 77 0.48 7.03 1.69
CA VAL A 77 0.23 5.62 1.35
C VAL A 77 1.53 4.81 1.37
N TYR A 78 2.62 5.32 0.81
CA TYR A 78 3.92 4.62 0.85
C TYR A 78 4.49 4.52 2.26
N GLU A 79 4.38 5.55 3.09
CA GLU A 79 4.81 5.52 4.49
C GLU A 79 4.05 4.46 5.31
N ARG A 80 2.74 4.35 5.09
CA ARG A 80 1.92 3.29 5.68
C ARG A 80 2.32 1.91 5.15
N ALA A 81 2.58 1.81 3.85
CA ALA A 81 2.96 0.55 3.21
C ALA A 81 4.29 0.02 3.77
N VAL A 82 5.33 0.86 3.89
CA VAL A 82 6.64 0.43 4.44
C VAL A 82 6.57 0.05 5.92
N GLN A 83 5.60 0.55 6.67
CA GLN A 83 5.34 0.09 8.04
C GLN A 83 4.60 -1.25 8.06
N ALA A 84 3.67 -1.47 7.14
CA ALA A 84 2.87 -2.69 7.05
C ALA A 84 3.66 -3.88 6.47
N VAL A 85 4.46 -3.64 5.43
CA VAL A 85 5.28 -4.64 4.71
C VAL A 85 6.74 -4.25 4.73
N THR A 86 7.27 -4.00 5.94
CA THR A 86 8.63 -3.51 6.15
C THR A 86 9.72 -4.31 5.47
N TYR A 87 9.54 -5.62 5.32
CA TYR A 87 10.53 -6.51 4.71
C TYR A 87 10.34 -6.71 3.19
N SER A 88 9.34 -6.07 2.58
CA SER A 88 9.11 -6.17 1.13
C SER A 88 10.09 -5.27 0.38
N VAL A 89 11.08 -5.86 -0.27
CA VAL A 89 12.03 -5.10 -1.12
C VAL A 89 11.29 -4.35 -2.24
N ASP A 90 10.24 -4.95 -2.79
CA ASP A 90 9.44 -4.37 -3.86
C ASP A 90 8.77 -3.04 -3.43
N ILE A 91 8.20 -2.95 -2.22
CA ILE A 91 7.54 -1.71 -1.79
C ILE A 91 8.56 -0.57 -1.62
N TRP A 92 9.73 -0.87 -1.05
CA TRP A 92 10.80 0.10 -0.89
C TRP A 92 11.34 0.58 -2.24
N LEU A 93 11.49 -0.34 -3.20
CA LEU A 93 11.92 0.00 -4.56
C LEU A 93 10.91 0.93 -5.25
N HIS A 94 9.61 0.64 -5.14
CA HIS A 94 8.56 1.49 -5.69
C HIS A 94 8.57 2.87 -5.04
N TYR A 95 8.69 2.94 -3.72
CA TYR A 95 8.70 4.22 -3.01
C TYR A 95 9.93 5.06 -3.38
N CYS A 96 11.11 4.45 -3.44
CA CYS A 96 12.34 5.14 -3.83
C CYS A 96 12.30 5.65 -5.27
N THR A 97 11.71 4.85 -6.18
CA THR A 97 11.52 5.25 -7.58
C THR A 97 10.58 6.46 -7.65
N PHE A 98 9.44 6.41 -6.95
CA PHE A 98 8.52 7.54 -6.84
C PHE A 98 9.22 8.80 -6.30
N ALA A 99 9.92 8.69 -5.17
CA ALA A 99 10.63 9.81 -4.56
C ALA A 99 11.69 10.42 -5.50
N THR A 100 12.39 9.57 -6.26
CA THR A 100 13.37 10.01 -7.26
C THR A 100 12.72 10.81 -8.39
N THR A 101 11.59 10.32 -8.91
CA THR A 101 10.88 11.00 -10.00
C THR A 101 10.20 12.30 -9.56
N THR A 102 9.75 12.38 -8.30
CA THR A 102 8.92 13.49 -7.82
C THR A 102 9.72 14.62 -7.19
N PHE A 103 10.70 14.29 -6.34
CA PHE A 103 11.41 15.31 -5.54
C PHE A 103 12.77 15.66 -6.14
N GLY A 104 13.42 14.72 -6.86
CA GLY A 104 14.73 14.93 -7.45
C GLY A 104 15.85 15.27 -6.44
N ASP A 105 15.57 15.20 -5.13
CA ASP A 105 16.49 15.49 -4.04
C ASP A 105 17.21 14.20 -3.58
N PRO A 106 18.51 14.06 -3.85
CA PRO A 106 19.28 12.90 -3.44
C PRO A 106 19.30 12.70 -1.92
N ASP A 107 19.17 13.75 -1.11
CA ASP A 107 19.24 13.64 0.35
C ASP A 107 17.99 13.03 0.96
N THR A 108 16.81 13.37 0.44
CA THR A 108 15.53 12.74 0.82
C THR A 108 15.49 11.28 0.39
N ILE A 109 15.94 10.99 -0.84
CA ILE A 109 16.01 9.62 -1.36
C ILE A 109 16.96 8.76 -0.53
N ARG A 110 18.15 9.29 -0.18
CA ARG A 110 19.12 8.58 0.66
C ARG A 110 18.55 8.27 2.04
N ARG A 111 17.87 9.22 2.69
CA ARG A 111 17.24 8.99 3.99
C ARG A 111 16.17 7.88 3.93
N LEU A 112 15.36 7.86 2.86
CA LEU A 112 14.39 6.79 2.63
C LEU A 112 15.05 5.42 2.44
N PHE A 113 16.13 5.36 1.66
CA PHE A 113 16.91 4.13 1.49
C PHE A 113 17.58 3.68 2.79
N GLU A 114 18.15 4.60 3.57
CA GLU A 114 18.77 4.32 4.87
C GLU A 114 17.74 3.77 5.87
N GLN A 115 16.54 4.33 5.90
CA GLN A 115 15.42 3.78 6.68
C GLN A 115 15.06 2.37 6.23
N GLY A 116 14.90 2.14 4.93
CA GLY A 116 14.62 0.80 4.39
C GLY A 116 15.72 -0.22 4.73
N LEU A 117 16.98 0.17 4.59
CA LEU A 117 18.14 -0.67 4.92
C LEU A 117 18.24 -0.95 6.43
N ALA A 118 17.91 0.01 7.29
CA ALA A 118 17.91 -0.21 8.74
C ALA A 118 16.89 -1.29 9.15
N TYR A 119 15.72 -1.34 8.50
CA TYR A 119 14.73 -2.37 8.80
C TYR A 119 14.99 -3.69 8.08
N VAL A 120 15.26 -3.69 6.78
CA VAL A 120 15.49 -4.90 5.96
C VAL A 120 16.86 -5.54 6.29
N GLY A 121 17.87 -4.75 6.64
CA GLY A 121 19.23 -5.22 6.95
C GLY A 121 19.38 -5.89 8.32
N THR A 122 18.47 -5.66 9.26
CA THR A 122 18.54 -6.31 10.59
C THR A 122 18.20 -7.80 10.55
N ASP A 123 17.54 -8.30 9.50
CA ASP A 123 17.29 -9.74 9.34
C ASP A 123 18.50 -10.53 8.86
N TYR A 124 19.42 -9.90 8.11
CA TYR A 124 20.68 -10.54 7.71
C TYR A 124 21.60 -10.81 8.91
N PHE A 125 21.60 -9.94 9.92
CA PHE A 125 22.44 -10.12 11.11
C PHE A 125 21.81 -10.99 12.20
N LYS A 126 20.49 -11.13 12.25
CA LYS A 126 19.83 -11.98 13.28
C LYS A 126 19.87 -13.48 12.98
N HIS A 127 20.05 -13.88 11.72
CA HIS A 127 20.21 -15.30 11.36
C HIS A 127 21.68 -15.75 11.27
N GLY A 128 22.64 -14.82 11.28
CA GLY A 128 24.09 -15.13 11.30
C GLY A 128 24.72 -15.19 12.70
N ALA A 129 24.02 -14.71 13.74
CA ALA A 129 24.58 -14.56 15.09
C ALA A 129 24.01 -15.54 16.13
N SER A 130 23.39 -16.65 15.70
CA SER A 130 22.90 -17.71 16.60
C SER A 130 23.67 -19.05 16.47
N LEU A 131 24.88 -19.03 15.89
CA LEU A 131 25.74 -20.23 15.75
C LEU A 131 27.19 -20.03 16.20
N LEU A 132 27.43 -19.16 17.18
CA LEU A 132 28.62 -19.21 18.05
C LEU A 132 28.16 -19.14 19.51
#